data_AF-A0A523IDR7-F1
#
_entry.id   AF-A0A523IDR7-F1
#
_cell.length_a   1.000
_cell.length_b   1.000
_cell.length_c   1.000
_cell.angle_alpha   90.00
_cell.angle_beta   90.00
_cell.angle_gamma   90.00
#
_symmetry.space_group_name_H-M   'P 1'
#
loop_
_entity.id
_entity.type
_entity.pdbx_description
1 polymer ?
#
loop_
_entity_poly.entity_id
_entity_poly.type
_entity_poly.pdbx_seq_one_letter_code
_entity_poly.pdbx_strand_id
1 'polypeptide(L)'
;MFREIAADAAFYADPFDAHAFADAMSEVLFRPGAAAALAKRGTERLREFTWRRSASRLLALFRSVLAHEASAPQPARALAFPLTATRPAALAAPASPRT
;
A
#
# COMPACT_ATOMS: atom_id res chain seq x y z
N MET A 1 -2.55 -3.62 14.42
CA MET A 1 -2.18 -2.83 13.22
C MET A 1 -0.68 -2.58 13.27
N PHE A 2 0.06 -2.73 12.15
CA PHE A 2 1.52 -2.58 12.14
C PHE A 2 1.95 -1.11 12.13
N ARG A 3 2.98 -0.79 12.92
CA ARG A 3 3.47 0.59 13.11
C ARG A 3 4.07 1.17 11.84
N GLU A 4 4.67 0.33 11.02
CA GLU A 4 5.24 0.67 9.71
C GLU A 4 4.16 1.19 8.75
N ILE A 5 2.95 0.63 8.84
CA ILE A 5 1.83 1.00 7.97
C ILE A 5 1.13 2.23 8.52
N ALA A 6 0.70 2.20 9.79
CA ALA A 6 -0.17 3.23 10.33
C ALA A 6 0.58 4.45 10.89
N ALA A 7 1.88 4.32 11.20
CA ALA A 7 2.70 5.39 11.77
C ALA A 7 1.98 6.09 12.95
N ASP A 8 1.71 7.39 12.83
CA ASP A 8 1.02 8.21 13.83
C ASP A 8 -0.51 8.28 13.62
N ALA A 9 -1.05 7.61 12.61
CA ALA A 9 -2.48 7.60 12.27
C ALA A 9 -3.29 6.51 13.00
N ALA A 10 -2.72 5.87 14.03
CA ALA A 10 -3.41 4.88 14.85
C ALA A 10 -2.97 4.97 16.32
N PHE A 11 -3.84 4.53 17.22
CA PHE A 11 -3.43 4.12 18.55
C PHE A 11 -2.89 2.69 18.51
N TYR A 12 -1.96 2.40 19.42
CA TYR A 12 -1.36 1.08 19.58
C TYR A 12 -1.60 0.63 21.01
N ALA A 13 -1.97 -0.63 21.16
CA ALA A 13 -2.12 -1.30 22.45
C ALA A 13 -1.28 -2.58 22.43
N ASP A 14 -0.89 -3.05 23.61
CA ASP A 14 -0.26 -4.35 23.76
C ASP A 14 -1.25 -5.45 23.30
N PRO A 15 -0.88 -6.33 22.35
CA PRO A 15 -1.76 -7.40 21.88
C PRO A 15 -2.23 -8.36 22.99
N PHE A 16 -1.55 -8.43 24.12
CA PHE A 16 -1.88 -9.31 25.25
C PHE A 16 -2.55 -8.59 26.42
N ASP A 17 -2.87 -7.29 26.27
CA ASP A 17 -3.56 -6.50 27.28
C ASP A 17 -4.92 -6.02 26.77
N ALA A 18 -5.99 -6.66 27.24
CA ALA A 18 -7.36 -6.29 26.89
C ALA A 18 -7.76 -4.90 27.40
N HIS A 19 -7.23 -4.46 28.54
CA HIS A 19 -7.52 -3.13 29.10
C HIS A 19 -6.89 -2.04 28.24
N ALA A 20 -5.66 -2.24 27.76
CA ALA A 20 -5.01 -1.31 26.83
C ALA A 20 -5.83 -1.09 25.55
N PHE A 21 -6.49 -2.14 25.01
CA PHE A 21 -7.41 -1.99 23.89
C PHE A 21 -8.68 -1.22 24.27
N ALA A 22 -9.29 -1.53 25.41
CA ALA A 22 -10.48 -0.83 25.89
C ALA A 22 -10.21 0.68 26.08
N ASP A 23 -9.04 1.04 26.61
CA ASP A 23 -8.62 2.43 26.78
C ASP A 23 -8.37 3.10 25.43
N ALA A 24 -7.67 2.45 24.50
CA ALA A 24 -7.44 2.98 23.16
C ALA A 24 -8.76 3.18 22.39
N MET A 25 -9.71 2.26 22.51
CA MET A 25 -11.05 2.41 21.92
C MET A 25 -11.82 3.55 22.58
N SER A 26 -11.76 3.68 23.91
CA SER A 26 -12.38 4.78 24.65
C SER A 26 -11.84 6.14 24.22
N GLU A 27 -10.52 6.26 24.03
CA GLU A 27 -9.90 7.48 23.49
C GLU A 27 -10.43 7.83 22.10
N VAL A 28 -10.63 6.85 21.21
CA VAL A 28 -11.19 7.15 19.86
C VAL A 28 -12.65 7.58 19.93
N LEU A 29 -13.45 6.90 20.75
CA LEU A 29 -14.90 7.05 20.77
C LEU A 29 -15.35 8.27 21.57
N PHE A 30 -14.70 8.56 22.70
CA PHE A 30 -15.19 9.53 23.66
C PHE A 30 -14.37 10.82 23.72
N ARG A 31 -13.10 10.81 23.30
CA ARG A 31 -12.31 12.05 23.24
C ARG A 31 -12.72 12.88 22.01
N PRO A 32 -13.22 14.10 22.20
CA PRO A 32 -13.64 14.94 21.08
C PRO A 32 -12.51 15.15 20.07
N GLY A 33 -12.79 14.88 18.79
CA GLY A 33 -11.86 15.12 17.68
C GLY A 33 -10.76 14.07 17.50
N ALA A 34 -10.59 13.09 18.40
CA ALA A 34 -9.55 12.06 18.27
C ALA A 34 -9.71 11.23 16.98
N ALA A 35 -10.92 10.74 16.70
CA ALA A 35 -11.22 10.00 15.48
C ALA A 35 -10.96 10.83 14.21
N ALA A 36 -11.37 12.10 14.19
CA ALA A 36 -11.15 12.98 13.05
C ALA A 36 -9.66 13.26 12.81
N ALA A 37 -8.88 13.45 13.87
CA ALA A 37 -7.43 13.66 13.78
C ALA A 37 -6.70 12.41 13.26
N LEU A 38 -7.07 11.21 13.72
CA LEU A 38 -6.53 9.95 13.20
C LEU A 38 -6.91 9.73 11.74
N ALA A 39 -8.17 9.96 11.38
CA ALA A 39 -8.65 9.84 10.01
C ALA A 39 -7.93 10.80 9.05
N LYS A 40 -7.70 12.06 9.48
CA LYS A 40 -6.95 13.05 8.70
C LYS A 40 -5.52 12.58 8.43
N ARG A 41 -4.78 12.18 9.47
CA ARG A 41 -3.41 11.67 9.35
C ARG A 41 -3.32 10.43 8.45
N GLY A 42 -4.26 9.50 8.63
CA GLY A 42 -4.34 8.30 7.79
C GLY A 42 -4.59 8.65 6.32
N THR A 43 -5.51 9.59 6.06
CA THR A 43 -5.83 10.06 4.70
C THR A 43 -4.64 10.75 4.03
N GLU A 44 -3.89 11.57 4.77
CA GLU A 44 -2.67 12.20 4.28
C GLU A 44 -1.62 11.16 3.90
N ARG A 45 -1.42 10.14 4.75
CA ARG A 45 -0.48 9.04 4.52
C ARG A 45 -0.85 8.13 3.35
N LEU A 46 -2.15 7.89 3.10
CA LEU A 46 -2.62 7.08 1.96
C LEU A 46 -2.12 7.61 0.61
N ARG A 47 -1.83 8.92 0.49
CA ARG A 47 -1.26 9.53 -0.71
C ARG A 47 0.10 8.94 -1.10
N GLU A 48 0.82 8.37 -0.14
CA GLU A 48 2.12 7.75 -0.37
C GLU A 48 2.01 6.32 -0.94
N PHE A 49 0.91 5.63 -0.66
CA PHE A 49 0.69 4.21 -0.97
C PHE A 49 -0.26 4.05 -2.17
N THR A 50 0.13 4.58 -3.32
CA THR A 50 -0.67 4.46 -4.55
C THR A 50 -0.17 3.33 -5.44
N TRP A 51 -1.10 2.60 -6.06
CA TRP A 51 -0.78 1.59 -7.08
C TRP A 51 0.06 2.14 -8.22
N ARG A 52 -0.23 3.37 -8.66
CA ARG A 52 0.55 4.06 -9.70
C ARG A 52 2.01 4.21 -9.28
N ARG A 53 2.30 4.66 -8.05
CA ARG A 53 3.68 4.77 -7.54
C ARG A 53 4.37 3.41 -7.49
N SER A 54 3.67 2.37 -7.01
CA SER A 54 4.21 1.00 -6.95
C SER A 54 4.53 0.46 -8.35
N ALA A 55 3.60 0.58 -9.30
CA ALA A 55 3.79 0.14 -10.68
C ALA A 55 4.93 0.88 -11.39
N SER A 56 5.02 2.21 -11.22
CA SER A 56 6.11 3.00 -11.78
C SER A 56 7.48 2.59 -11.23
N ARG A 57 7.58 2.34 -9.92
CA ARG A 57 8.82 1.86 -9.29
C ARG A 57 9.22 0.47 -9.79
N LEU A 58 8.26 -0.44 -9.86
CA LEU A 58 8.50 -1.80 -10.37
C LEU A 58 8.95 -1.78 -11.83
N LEU A 59 8.30 -0.98 -12.67
CA LEU A 59 8.67 -0.84 -14.09
C LEU A 59 10.06 -0.22 -14.26
N ALA A 60 10.41 0.78 -13.46
CA ALA A 60 11.74 1.38 -13.47
C ALA A 60 12.82 0.35 -13.12
N LEU A 61 12.56 -0.52 -12.15
CA LEU A 61 13.45 -1.62 -11.79
C LEU A 61 13.63 -2.60 -12.97
N PHE A 62 12.54 -3.06 -13.58
CA PHE A 62 12.64 -3.96 -14.75
C PHE A 62 13.45 -3.33 -15.90
N ARG A 63 13.23 -2.05 -16.19
CA ARG A 63 14.02 -1.32 -17.18
C ARG A 63 15.50 -1.26 -16.82
N SER A 64 15.82 -1.03 -15.55
CA SER A 64 17.22 -1.00 -15.08
C SER A 64 17.92 -2.34 -15.23
N VAL A 65 17.24 -3.45 -14.95
CA VAL A 65 17.80 -4.80 -15.09
C VAL A 65 18.03 -5.14 -16.57
N LEU A 66 17.05 -4.88 -17.43
CA LEU A 66 17.17 -5.12 -18.88
C LEU A 66 18.30 -4.29 -19.51
N ALA A 67 18.47 -3.03 -19.10
CA ALA A 67 19.59 -2.21 -19.54
C ALA A 67 20.95 -2.76 -19.07
N HIS A 68 21.00 -3.40 -17.90
CA HIS A 68 22.21 -3.99 -17.35
C HIS A 68 22.61 -5.30 -18.04
N GLU A 69 21.65 -6.13 -18.45
CA GLU A 69 21.89 -7.35 -19.25
C GLU A 69 22.42 -7.03 -20.65
N ALA A 70 21.99 -5.93 -21.26
CA ALA A 70 22.51 -5.49 -22.56
C ALA A 70 24.02 -5.13 -22.53
N SER A 71 24.58 -4.87 -21.34
CA SER A 71 25.97 -4.43 -21.17
C SER A 71 26.94 -5.53 -20.71
N ALA A 72 26.47 -6.74 -20.35
CA ALA A 72 27.33 -7.85 -19.97
C ALA A 72 26.69 -9.19 -20.37
N PRO A 73 27.40 -10.11 -21.06
CA PRO A 73 26.86 -11.43 -21.36
C PRO A 73 26.86 -12.28 -20.08
N GLN A 74 25.78 -12.22 -19.30
CA GLN A 74 25.46 -13.25 -18.33
C GLN A 74 24.57 -14.29 -19.03
N PRO A 75 24.91 -15.58 -19.02
CA PRO A 75 24.03 -16.60 -19.57
C PRO A 75 22.71 -16.56 -18.81
N ALA A 76 21.62 -16.30 -19.53
CA ALA A 76 20.28 -16.19 -18.99
C ALA A 76 19.98 -17.40 -18.11
N ARG A 77 19.98 -17.21 -16.79
CA ARG A 77 19.50 -18.24 -15.87
C ARG A 77 17.99 -18.25 -16.04
N ALA A 78 17.50 -19.17 -16.87
CA ALA A 78 16.08 -19.31 -17.16
C ALA A 78 15.31 -19.50 -15.84
N LEU A 79 14.73 -18.41 -15.35
CA LEU A 79 13.69 -18.49 -14.33
C LEU A 79 12.47 -19.01 -15.08
N ALA A 80 12.26 -20.32 -15.02
CA ALA A 80 11.06 -20.98 -15.50
C ALA A 80 9.87 -20.50 -14.64
N PHE A 81 9.38 -19.30 -14.94
CA PHE A 81 8.17 -18.76 -14.36
C PHE A 81 7.07 -18.93 -15.41
N PRO A 82 6.05 -19.77 -15.16
CA PRO A 82 4.88 -19.82 -16.03
C PRO A 82 4.10 -18.52 -15.80
N LEU A 83 4.44 -17.47 -16.55
CA LEU A 83 3.59 -16.30 -16.65
C LEU A 83 2.44 -16.66 -17.59
N THR A 84 1.43 -17.32 -17.04
CA THR A 84 0.08 -17.27 -17.62
C THR A 84 -0.38 -15.84 -17.45
N ALA A 85 -0.02 -14.98 -18.40
CA ALA A 85 -0.46 -13.60 -18.45
C ALA A 85 -1.96 -13.61 -18.74
N THR A 86 -2.77 -13.73 -17.69
CA THR A 86 -4.19 -13.41 -17.79
C THR A 86 -4.26 -11.91 -18.09
N ARG A 87 -4.49 -11.58 -19.37
CA ARG A 87 -4.73 -10.20 -19.81
C ARG A 87 -5.80 -9.63 -18.88
N PRO A 88 -5.53 -8.56 -18.10
CA PRO A 88 -6.60 -7.95 -17.33
C PRO A 88 -7.68 -7.52 -18.32
N ALA A 89 -8.91 -8.00 -18.13
CA ALA A 89 -10.07 -7.43 -18.80
C ALA A 89 -9.98 -5.92 -18.57
N ALA A 90 -10.01 -5.15 -19.66
CA ALA A 90 -9.82 -3.71 -19.63
C ALA A 90 -10.58 -3.10 -18.45
N LEU A 91 -9.84 -2.42 -17.56
CA LEU A 91 -10.42 -1.68 -16.45
C LEU A 91 -11.45 -0.71 -17.06
N ALA A 92 -12.73 -1.03 -16.94
CA ALA A 92 -13.80 -0.23 -17.51
C ALA A 92 -13.69 1.20 -16.93
N ALA A 93 -13.64 2.19 -17.82
CA ALA A 93 -13.67 3.59 -17.44
C ALA A 93 -14.91 3.88 -16.56
N PRO A 94 -14.84 4.77 -15.56
CA PRO A 94 -15.98 5.08 -14.72
C PRO A 94 -17.11 5.65 -15.59
N ALA A 95 -18.31 5.07 -15.46
CA ALA A 95 -19.51 5.54 -16.13
C ALA A 95 -19.78 7.01 -15.75
N SER A 96 -19.96 7.86 -16.76
CA SER A 96 -20.39 9.25 -16.58
C SER A 96 -21.70 9.33 -15.79
N PRO A 97 -21.89 10.37 -14.94
CA PRO A 97 -23.12 10.54 -14.18
C PRO A 97 -24.30 10.79 -15.13
N ARG A 98 -25.39 10.04 -14.95
CA ARG A 98 -26.67 10.33 -15.60
C ARG A 98 -27.24 11.61 -14.98
N THR A 99 -27.39 12.64 -15.81
CA THR A 99 -28.31 13.77 -15.60
C THR A 99 -29.75 13.29 -15.49
#